data_AF-A0A7V7CRI8-F1
#
_entry.id   AF-A0A7V7CRI8-F1
#
_cell.length_a   1.000
_cell.length_b   1.000
_cell.length_c   1.000
_cell.angle_alpha   90.00
_cell.angle_beta   90.00
_cell.angle_gamma   90.00
#
_symmetry.space_group_name_H-M   'P 1'
#
loop_
_entity.id
_entity.type
_entity.pdbx_description
1 polymer ?
#
loop_
_entity_poly.entity_id
_entity_poly.type
_entity_poly.pdbx_seq_one_letter_code
_entity_poly.pdbx_strand_id
1 'polypeptide(L)'
;MNRDRNPPGEDYQIRCPRLGHQIPFSYCRIENNGLPCFKTLDCWFQHFPVDEYFQKEIKQDQWEKIFGRPPKNKVLSLLEMIEQAKKKKKKD
;
A
#
# COMPACT_ATOMS: atom_id res chain seq x y z
N MET A 1 17.47 5.27 22.51
CA MET A 1 16.29 4.39 22.53
C MET A 1 16.38 3.46 21.33
N ASN A 2 16.76 2.20 21.54
CA ASN A 2 16.70 1.18 20.48
C ASN A 2 15.22 0.81 20.30
N ARG A 3 14.53 1.43 19.34
CA ARG A 3 13.27 0.90 18.85
C ARG A 3 13.64 -0.27 17.96
N ASP A 4 13.24 -1.47 18.33
CA ASP A 4 13.43 -2.64 17.48
C ASP A 4 12.73 -2.35 16.14
N ARG A 5 13.50 -2.37 15.05
CA ARG A 5 13.02 -2.06 13.70
C ARG A 5 12.47 -3.29 12.99
N ASN A 6 12.51 -4.42 13.69
CA ASN A 6 12.07 -5.69 13.14
C ASN A 6 10.54 -5.73 13.15
N PRO A 7 9.93 -6.26 12.08
CA PRO A 7 8.49 -6.47 12.07
C PRO A 7 8.13 -7.51 13.14
N PRO A 8 6.91 -7.43 13.69
CA PRO A 8 6.44 -8.45 14.61
C PRO A 8 6.23 -9.79 13.88
N GLY A 9 6.18 -10.88 14.66
CA GLY A 9 6.00 -12.24 14.16
C GLY A 9 4.59 -12.50 13.59
N GLU A 10 4.39 -13.70 13.03
CA GLU A 10 3.12 -14.14 12.42
C GLU A 10 1.96 -14.27 13.43
N ASP A 11 2.29 -14.39 14.71
CA ASP A 11 1.36 -14.43 15.84
C ASP A 11 0.76 -13.05 16.15
N TYR A 12 1.38 -11.97 15.65
CA TYR A 12 0.90 -10.62 15.85
C TYR A 12 0.08 -10.13 14.65
N GLN A 13 -1.23 -9.95 14.87
CA GLN A 13 -2.17 -9.56 13.83
C GLN A 13 -2.92 -8.30 14.20
N ILE A 14 -3.23 -7.49 13.18
CA ILE A 14 -4.06 -6.29 13.31
C ILE A 14 -5.24 -6.37 12.35
N ARG A 15 -6.32 -5.66 12.68
CA ARG A 15 -7.51 -5.61 11.83
C ARG A 15 -7.22 -4.83 10.55
N CYS A 16 -7.34 -5.48 9.41
CA CYS A 16 -7.19 -4.84 8.11
C CYS A 16 -8.41 -3.96 7.81
N PRO A 17 -8.25 -2.64 7.58
CA PRO A 17 -9.38 -1.78 7.21
C PRO A 17 -9.92 -2.08 5.80
N ARG A 18 -9.14 -2.76 4.94
CA ARG A 18 -9.56 -3.14 3.58
C ARG A 18 -10.34 -4.46 3.54
N LEU A 19 -9.96 -5.44 4.37
CA LEU A 19 -10.50 -6.79 4.35
C LEU A 19 -11.46 -7.08 5.51
N GLY A 20 -11.42 -6.29 6.58
CA GLY A 20 -12.32 -6.40 7.73
C GLY A 20 -11.91 -7.41 8.80
N HIS A 21 -10.90 -8.26 8.55
CA HIS A 21 -10.40 -9.29 9.47
C HIS A 21 -8.95 -9.08 9.92
N GLN A 22 -8.48 -9.92 10.85
CA GLN A 22 -7.10 -9.91 11.35
C GLN A 22 -6.12 -10.46 10.31
N ILE A 23 -4.97 -9.80 10.15
CA ILE A 23 -3.88 -10.24 9.26
C ILE A 23 -2.51 -9.94 9.89
N PRO A 24 -1.49 -10.76 9.62
CA PRO A 24 -0.11 -10.47 9.99
C PRO A 24 0.55 -9.44 9.05
N PHE A 25 1.70 -8.91 9.46
CA PHE A 25 2.47 -7.98 8.64
C PHE A 25 2.97 -8.63 7.34
N SER A 26 3.33 -9.91 7.36
CA SER A 26 3.76 -10.69 6.19
C SER A 26 2.79 -10.62 5.03
N TYR A 27 1.47 -10.70 5.31
CA TYR A 27 0.43 -10.54 4.29
C TYR A 27 0.49 -9.16 3.65
N CYS A 28 0.61 -8.10 4.46
CA CYS A 28 0.64 -6.72 3.98
C CYS A 28 1.84 -6.45 3.06
N ARG A 29 2.97 -7.15 3.24
CA ARG A 29 4.20 -6.96 2.45
C ARG A 29 4.08 -7.38 0.99
N ILE A 30 3.14 -8.27 0.66
CA ILE A 30 3.04 -8.89 -0.68
C ILE A 30 1.66 -8.72 -1.34
N GLU A 31 0.70 -8.13 -0.64
CA GLU A 31 -0.71 -8.05 -1.09
C GLU A 31 -0.88 -7.33 -2.43
N ASN A 32 -0.02 -6.37 -2.76
CA ASN A 32 -0.09 -5.60 -4.00
C ASN A 32 0.78 -6.23 -5.09
N ASN A 33 0.42 -7.44 -5.56
CA ASN A 33 1.16 -8.18 -6.60
C ASN A 33 2.64 -8.40 -6.26
N GLY A 34 2.92 -8.83 -5.03
CA GLY A 34 4.29 -9.02 -4.53
C GLY A 34 4.92 -7.75 -3.96
N LEU A 35 4.19 -6.64 -3.92
CA LEU A 35 4.60 -5.40 -3.26
C LEU A 35 3.76 -5.13 -2.00
N PRO A 36 4.23 -4.25 -1.09
CA PRO A 36 3.45 -3.85 0.07
C PRO A 36 2.13 -3.20 -0.31
N CYS A 37 1.09 -3.46 0.49
CA CYS A 37 -0.17 -2.74 0.42
C CYS A 37 0.07 -1.24 0.64
N PHE A 38 -0.68 -0.40 -0.08
CA PHE A 38 -0.56 1.07 -0.01
C PHE A 38 -0.90 1.66 1.37
N LYS A 39 -1.58 0.91 2.25
CA LYS A 39 -1.88 1.32 3.63
C LYS A 39 -0.88 0.79 4.66
N THR A 40 0.14 0.04 4.25
CA THR A 40 0.98 -0.68 5.21
C THR A 40 1.67 0.27 6.19
N LEU A 41 2.13 1.44 5.73
CA LEU A 41 2.70 2.46 6.62
C LEU A 41 1.67 2.97 7.64
N ASP A 42 0.48 3.38 7.17
CA ASP A 42 -0.62 3.85 8.01
C ASP A 42 -1.11 2.81 9.03
N CYS A 43 -1.09 1.53 8.66
CA CYS A 43 -1.60 0.47 9.53
C CYS A 43 -0.58 0.05 10.59
N TRP A 44 0.72 0.10 10.28
CA TRP A 44 1.75 -0.52 11.11
C TRP A 44 2.62 0.47 11.91
N PHE A 45 2.53 1.79 11.67
CA PHE A 45 3.39 2.78 12.34
C PHE A 45 3.26 2.82 13.87
N GLN A 46 2.10 2.42 14.42
CA GLN A 46 1.89 2.36 15.87
C GLN A 46 2.46 1.07 16.50
N HIS A 47 2.79 0.08 15.68
CA HIS A 47 3.20 -1.25 16.11
C HIS A 47 4.72 -1.41 16.06
N PHE A 48 5.38 -0.83 15.05
CA PHE A 48 6.83 -0.76 14.95
C PHE A 48 7.26 0.33 13.93
N PRO A 49 8.56 0.69 13.85
CA PRO A 49 9.11 1.63 12.86
C PRO A 49 9.06 1.08 11.41
N VAL A 50 7.86 0.93 10.87
CA VAL A 50 7.60 0.30 9.56
C VAL A 50 8.19 1.08 8.39
N ASP A 51 8.29 2.40 8.53
CA ASP A 51 8.96 3.28 7.57
C ASP A 51 10.45 2.99 7.50
N GLU A 52 11.13 2.92 8.65
CA GLU A 52 12.56 2.58 8.72
C GLU A 52 12.83 1.16 8.22
N TYR A 53 11.90 0.22 8.46
CA TYR A 53 11.97 -1.14 7.93
C TYR A 53 11.99 -1.15 6.40
N PHE A 54 11.01 -0.50 5.77
CA PHE A 54 10.94 -0.47 4.31
C PHE A 54 12.06 0.35 3.68
N GLN A 55 12.58 1.39 4.34
CA GLN A 55 13.71 2.17 3.82
C GLN A 55 14.99 1.34 3.71
N LYS A 56 15.15 0.28 4.52
CA LYS A 56 16.28 -0.66 4.42
C LYS A 56 16.06 -1.73 3.36
N GLU A 57 14.84 -2.24 3.25
CA GLU A 57 14.51 -3.36 2.36
C GLU A 57 14.27 -2.92 0.90
N ILE A 58 13.77 -1.70 0.69
CA ILE A 58 13.30 -1.20 -0.59
C ILE A 58 14.25 -0.12 -1.11
N LYS A 59 14.75 -0.30 -2.33
CA LYS A 59 15.52 0.73 -3.03
C LYS A 59 14.69 1.98 -3.28
N GLN A 60 15.32 3.16 -3.26
CA GLN A 60 14.64 4.45 -3.41
C GLN A 60 13.74 4.55 -4.65
N ASP A 61 14.14 3.95 -5.79
CA ASP A 61 13.36 3.94 -7.03
C ASP A 61 12.07 3.12 -6.94
N GLN A 62 12.05 2.11 -6.07
CA GLN A 62 10.88 1.28 -5.77
C GLN A 62 10.02 1.94 -4.69
N TRP A 63 10.63 2.66 -3.75
CA TRP A 63 9.92 3.40 -2.72
C TRP A 63 8.88 4.37 -3.31
N GLU A 64 9.30 5.21 -4.25
CA GLU A 64 8.38 6.17 -4.89
C GLU A 64 7.25 5.48 -5.68
N LYS A 65 7.53 4.32 -6.28
CA LYS A 65 6.50 3.54 -6.99
C LYS A 65 5.46 2.95 -6.05
N ILE A 66 5.88 2.53 -4.85
CA ILE A 66 5.05 1.85 -3.85
C ILE A 66 4.31 2.85 -2.96
N PHE A 67 5.01 3.86 -2.43
CA PHE A 67 4.49 4.81 -1.44
C PHE A 67 4.41 6.26 -1.94
N GLY A 68 5.07 6.61 -3.05
CA GLY A 68 5.11 7.98 -3.57
C GLY A 68 3.88 8.39 -4.37
N ARG A 69 2.97 7.46 -4.70
CA ARG A 69 1.73 7.79 -5.40
C ARG A 69 0.65 8.16 -4.38
N PRO A 70 0.12 9.40 -4.39
CA PRO A 70 -1.12 9.66 -3.67
C PRO A 70 -2.18 8.68 -4.20
N PRO A 71 -3.04 8.13 -3.33
CA PRO A 71 -4.08 7.20 -3.78
C PRO A 71 -4.83 7.88 -4.92
N LYS A 72 -4.80 7.29 -6.13
CA LYS A 72 -5.51 7.82 -7.29
C LYS A 72 -6.94 8.07 -6.82
N ASN A 73 -7.30 9.34 -6.69
CA ASN A 73 -8.62 9.73 -6.24
C ASN A 73 -9.60 9.01 -7.15
N LYS A 74 -10.48 8.15 -6.61
CA LYS A 74 -11.36 7.28 -7.42
C LYS A 74 -12.17 8.08 -8.46
N VAL A 75 -12.41 9.36 -8.17
CA VAL A 75 -12.99 10.37 -9.07
C VAL A 75 -12.18 10.58 -10.35
N LEU A 76 -10.85 10.69 -10.27
CA LEU A 76 -9.98 10.85 -11.45
C LEU A 76 -10.02 9.60 -12.32
N SER A 77 -10.03 8.41 -11.71
CA SER A 77 -10.15 7.15 -12.46
C SER A 77 -11.51 7.03 -13.15
N LEU A 78 -12.60 7.47 -12.50
CA LEU A 78 -13.92 7.53 -13.12
C LEU A 78 -13.97 8.53 -14.29
N LEU A 79 -13.35 9.71 -14.14
CA LEU A 79 -13.25 10.70 -15.20
C LEU A 79 -12.47 10.17 -16.41
N GLU A 80 -11.33 9.50 -16.19
CA GLU A 80 -10.55 8.85 -17.25
C GLU A 80 -11.39 7.81 -18.01
N MET A 81 -12.17 6.97 -17.30
CA MET A 81 -13.05 5.98 -17.93
C MET A 81 -14.17 6.64 -18.76
N ILE A 82 -14.78 7.72 -18.24
CA ILE A 82 -15.80 8.49 -18.97
C ILE A 82 -15.19 9.11 -20.23
N GLU A 83 -13.98 9.65 -20.16
CA GLU A 83 -13.30 10.27 -21.31
C GLU A 83 -12.93 9.24 -22.38
N GLN A 84 -12.46 8.05 -21.99
CA GLN A 84 -12.21 6.93 -22.89
C GLN A 84 -13.49 6.47 -23.59
N ALA A 85 -14.61 6.39 -22.86
CA ALA A 85 -15.92 6.04 -23.43
C ALA A 85 -16.41 7.10 -24.43
N LYS A 86 -16.20 8.40 -24.14
CA LYS A 86 -16.52 9.50 -25.06
C LYS A 86 -15.67 9.48 -26.33
N LYS A 87 -14.37 9.16 -26.24
CA LYS A 87 -13.47 9.06 -27.40
C LYS A 87 -13.86 7.91 -28.34
N LYS A 88 -14.33 6.79 -27.79
CA LYS A 88 -14.82 5.65 -28.60
C LYS A 88 -16.08 6.01 -29.40
N LYS A 89 -17.03 6.74 -28.80
CA LYS A 89 -18.26 7.20 -29.49
C LYS A 89 -18.05 8.20 -30.63
N LYS A 90 -16.87 8.79 -30.76
CA LYS A 90 -16.58 9.83 -31.76
C LYS A 90 -15.85 9.27 -32.99
N LYS A 91 -15.62 7.96 -33.02
CA LYS A 91 -14.91 7.24 -34.09
C LYS A 91 -15.80 6.26 -34.86
N ASP A 92 -17.10 6.30 -34.59
CA ASP A 92 -18.18 5.70 -35.39
C ASP A 92 -18.97 6.82 -36.09
#